data_AF-A0A952RDT3-F1
#
_entry.id   AF-A0A952RDT3-F1
#
_cell.length_a   1.000
_cell.length_b   1.000
_cell.length_c   1.000
_cell.angle_alpha   90.00
_cell.angle_beta   90.00
_cell.angle_gamma   90.00
#
_symmetry.space_group_name_H-M   'P 1'
#
loop_
_entity.id
_entity.type
_entity.pdbx_description
1 polymer ?
#
loop_
_entity_poly.entity_id
_entity_poly.type
_entity_poly.pdbx_seq_one_letter_code
_entity_poly.pdbx_strand_id
1 'polypeptide(L)'
;MRHSALFLVPLLLLPLAHCSSETADSPKAAPAADGGDEDVAENDDGGPRLDPLPSGAKVDVLFVVDNSASMGDKQDLMAASLTRVFATFASADVHVGVISSSLHDGGDVCSRDNPRANDRARLLNKDKAGAVVAGAESGFLSFGPGGAVPDVATLQQRAAEIIRGVGETGCGLEAQLEAMYRFVAHPEPPAEIRLDDFRQAEPSGVDWELLAQRKAFFRPDSAVAIVMLTDEEDASIDPLAIGGFGYAFSARSFPGSSVNRGTSAQGTTAPRGTSICATDPTNEACISCGFSTTCDPNLPACQAIRNDANCKESPVQAQSGPGFDGFYGPTDDDLNVRMHDMKRRYGVEPRYPIGRYVAALSGRKLPDLAAEHPIITAAGSGQRVIGEYVQAETCSNPLFSTDLPQKEGDERCSLPPSGRDPRKVVFALIGGVPSTLLGAAPDWTKILGRDPGRYDTTGIDPHMLLSVTPRAPLSGADAPKGDNGADPIHGREWTTGKKDLQYACTFALPAPFECVGFERACDCDAESTANPPLCSGTTQVRAKAYPTARELWLAKELGGQAVVGSLCDLGTTGSYTAFFDDVARKLGGAFSQ
;
A
#
# COMPACT_ATOMS: atom_id res chain seq x y z
N MET A 1 14.07 -26.69 42.75
CA MET A 1 15.29 -27.52 42.88
C MET A 1 16.28 -27.08 41.81
N ARG A 2 17.56 -26.95 42.20
CA ARG A 2 18.70 -26.44 41.43
C ARG A 2 19.05 -27.35 40.24
N HIS A 3 19.49 -26.80 39.10
CA HIS A 3 20.92 -26.74 38.70
C HIS A 3 21.11 -26.04 37.35
N SER A 4 22.13 -25.17 37.33
CA SER A 4 22.69 -24.44 36.21
C SER A 4 23.52 -25.33 35.27
N ALA A 5 23.67 -24.92 34.01
CA ALA A 5 24.84 -25.28 33.20
C ALA A 5 25.32 -24.04 32.42
N LEU A 6 26.51 -23.58 32.84
CA LEU A 6 27.33 -22.52 32.27
C LEU A 6 28.35 -23.20 31.32
N PHE A 7 28.61 -22.65 30.12
CA PHE A 7 29.82 -22.94 29.37
C PHE A 7 30.51 -21.62 28.98
N LEU A 8 31.83 -21.61 29.15
CA LEU A 8 32.74 -20.47 29.17
C LEU A 8 33.67 -20.52 27.93
N VAL A 9 33.82 -19.37 27.24
CA VAL A 9 35.12 -18.72 26.82
C VAL A 9 35.88 -19.30 25.60
N PRO A 10 36.71 -18.52 24.81
CA PRO A 10 37.28 -17.19 25.07
C PRO A 10 37.18 -16.08 23.98
N LEU A 11 37.39 -14.87 24.49
CA LEU A 11 37.74 -13.60 23.84
C LEU A 11 39.26 -13.58 23.55
N LEU A 12 39.70 -13.04 22.39
CA LEU A 12 41.12 -12.78 22.10
C LEU A 12 41.33 -11.34 21.63
N LEU A 13 42.26 -10.66 22.30
CA LEU A 13 42.65 -9.25 22.16
C LEU A 13 43.69 -9.03 21.05
N LEU A 14 43.62 -7.83 20.45
CA LEU A 14 44.53 -7.20 19.48
C LEU A 14 46.02 -7.14 19.91
N PRO A 15 46.90 -6.81 18.95
CA PRO A 15 47.66 -5.57 19.14
C PRO A 15 47.68 -4.65 17.90
N LEU A 16 47.77 -3.35 18.21
CA LEU A 16 48.03 -2.20 17.34
C LEU A 16 49.48 -2.16 16.86
N ALA A 17 49.69 -1.67 15.63
CA ALA A 17 50.90 -0.95 15.26
C ALA A 17 50.55 0.18 14.27
N HIS A 18 50.95 1.39 14.63
CA HIS A 18 50.87 2.66 13.87
C HIS A 18 52.27 3.04 13.38
N CYS A 19 52.35 3.67 12.20
CA CYS A 19 53.22 4.80 11.77
C CYS A 19 53.29 4.82 10.23
N SER A 20 52.72 5.84 9.56
CA SER A 20 53.39 7.09 9.09
C SER A 20 54.39 6.84 7.94
N SER A 21 54.52 7.60 6.85
CA SER A 21 53.91 8.80 6.25
C SER A 21 54.62 9.03 4.88
N GLU A 22 54.23 10.08 4.14
CA GLU A 22 54.94 10.74 2.99
C GLU A 22 54.66 10.18 1.58
N THR A 23 53.84 10.82 0.72
CA THR A 23 53.89 12.10 -0.05
C THR A 23 54.41 11.95 -1.49
N ALA A 24 53.54 12.38 -2.42
CA ALA A 24 53.76 12.99 -3.74
C ALA A 24 54.53 12.22 -4.84
N ASP A 25 53.88 12.00 -5.98
CA ASP A 25 54.22 12.76 -7.20
C ASP A 25 53.14 12.64 -8.29
N SER A 26 52.92 13.72 -9.04
CA SER A 26 52.13 13.75 -10.29
C SER A 26 53.07 13.62 -11.49
N PRO A 27 52.56 13.22 -12.67
CA PRO A 27 52.98 13.97 -13.84
C PRO A 27 51.86 14.28 -14.85
N LYS A 28 51.80 15.57 -15.16
CA LYS A 28 51.66 16.26 -16.47
C LYS A 28 50.91 15.62 -17.65
N ALA A 29 50.07 16.48 -18.22
CA ALA A 29 49.32 16.37 -19.48
C ALA A 29 50.13 16.64 -20.77
N ALA A 30 49.58 16.15 -21.89
CA ALA A 30 49.40 16.74 -23.25
C ALA A 30 49.74 15.74 -24.39
N PRO A 31 49.24 15.87 -25.65
CA PRO A 31 48.28 16.85 -26.21
C PRO A 31 47.09 16.24 -27.00
N ALA A 32 46.17 17.11 -27.41
CA ALA A 32 45.03 16.84 -28.28
C ALA A 32 45.43 16.51 -29.74
N ALA A 33 44.64 15.66 -30.39
CA ALA A 33 44.55 15.56 -31.84
C ALA A 33 43.09 15.33 -32.26
N ASP A 34 42.80 15.87 -33.43
CA ASP A 34 41.53 16.29 -34.03
C ASP A 34 40.77 15.15 -34.77
N GLY A 35 39.45 15.33 -34.90
CA GLY A 35 38.67 14.87 -36.06
C GLY A 35 37.96 13.52 -36.00
N GLY A 36 36.62 13.55 -36.03
CA GLY A 36 35.79 12.41 -36.44
C GLY A 36 34.32 12.57 -36.06
N ASP A 37 33.50 13.04 -37.00
CA ASP A 37 32.04 12.87 -37.05
C ASP A 37 31.65 11.44 -36.64
N GLU A 38 30.67 11.29 -35.75
CA GLU A 38 29.46 10.48 -35.99
C GLU A 38 28.52 10.50 -34.78
N ASP A 39 27.23 10.54 -35.13
CA ASP A 39 26.04 10.18 -34.37
C ASP A 39 25.50 11.13 -33.29
N VAL A 40 24.35 11.71 -33.66
CA VAL A 40 23.40 12.40 -32.79
C VAL A 40 23.02 11.47 -31.65
N ALA A 41 23.48 11.83 -30.44
CA ALA A 41 23.13 11.16 -29.20
C ALA A 41 21.60 11.09 -29.05
N GLU A 42 21.06 9.87 -29.03
CA GLU A 42 19.84 9.58 -28.27
C GLU A 42 20.06 10.05 -26.82
N ASN A 43 19.00 10.58 -26.21
CA ASN A 43 19.02 11.11 -24.86
C ASN A 43 19.55 10.07 -23.85
N ASP A 44 20.85 10.11 -23.58
CA ASP A 44 21.53 9.32 -22.57
C ASP A 44 21.21 9.92 -21.19
N ASP A 45 20.34 9.24 -20.44
CA ASP A 45 19.90 9.62 -19.11
C ASP A 45 20.95 9.35 -18.02
N GLY A 46 22.19 9.02 -18.41
CA GLY A 46 23.38 9.04 -17.57
C GLY A 46 23.47 7.92 -16.54
N GLY A 47 22.55 6.96 -16.55
CA GLY A 47 22.62 5.76 -15.73
C GLY A 47 23.37 4.60 -16.42
N PRO A 48 23.78 3.56 -15.68
CA PRO A 48 24.45 2.40 -16.26
C PRO A 48 23.55 1.71 -17.29
N ARG A 49 24.15 1.26 -18.41
CA ARG A 49 23.44 0.52 -19.47
C ARG A 49 22.78 -0.74 -18.90
N LEU A 50 21.47 -0.86 -19.05
CA LEU A 50 20.73 -2.08 -18.74
C LEU A 50 20.85 -3.07 -19.90
N ASP A 51 21.14 -4.33 -19.57
CA ASP A 51 21.12 -5.40 -20.55
C ASP A 51 19.67 -5.74 -20.95
N PRO A 52 19.36 -5.92 -22.25
CA PRO A 52 18.06 -6.41 -22.67
C PRO A 52 17.74 -7.78 -22.06
N LEU A 53 16.47 -8.02 -21.79
CA LEU A 53 16.03 -9.36 -21.39
C LEU A 53 16.33 -10.37 -22.52
N PRO A 54 16.55 -11.66 -22.18
CA PRO A 54 16.77 -12.70 -23.18
C PRO A 54 15.68 -12.68 -24.26
N SER A 55 16.07 -12.88 -25.52
CA SER A 55 15.13 -12.89 -26.63
C SER A 55 14.03 -13.94 -26.40
N GLY A 56 12.77 -13.52 -26.50
CA GLY A 56 11.60 -14.38 -26.25
C GLY A 56 11.29 -14.62 -24.77
N ALA A 57 11.95 -13.92 -23.84
CA ALA A 57 11.55 -13.89 -22.44
C ALA A 57 10.11 -13.39 -22.31
N LYS A 58 9.27 -14.10 -21.57
CA LYS A 58 7.89 -13.70 -21.31
C LYS A 58 7.79 -12.95 -19.99
N VAL A 59 7.25 -11.74 -20.02
CA VAL A 59 7.09 -10.89 -18.82
C VAL A 59 5.66 -10.34 -18.74
N ASP A 60 4.99 -10.57 -17.61
CA ASP A 60 3.70 -9.95 -17.31
C ASP A 60 3.92 -8.83 -16.28
N VAL A 61 3.65 -7.58 -16.66
CA VAL A 61 3.81 -6.40 -15.79
C VAL A 61 2.44 -5.89 -15.37
N LEU A 62 2.15 -5.94 -14.08
CA LEU A 62 0.93 -5.41 -13.49
C LEU A 62 1.25 -4.12 -12.72
N PHE A 63 0.71 -2.99 -13.16
CA PHE A 63 0.75 -1.76 -12.37
C PHE A 63 -0.45 -1.72 -11.41
N VAL A 64 -0.18 -1.44 -10.14
CA VAL A 64 -1.19 -1.19 -9.09
C VAL A 64 -1.06 0.28 -8.71
N VAL A 65 -1.99 1.10 -9.19
CA VAL A 65 -1.86 2.56 -9.13
C VAL A 65 -2.91 3.12 -8.19
N ASP A 66 -2.44 3.75 -7.13
CA ASP A 66 -3.27 4.54 -6.25
C ASP A 66 -3.96 5.67 -7.03
N ASN A 67 -5.28 5.77 -6.82
CA ASN A 67 -6.15 6.74 -7.45
C ASN A 67 -6.80 7.70 -6.44
N SER A 68 -6.21 7.83 -5.26
CA SER A 68 -6.50 8.84 -4.26
C SER A 68 -6.29 10.26 -4.81
N ALA A 69 -6.79 11.25 -4.08
CA ALA A 69 -6.64 12.64 -4.47
C ALA A 69 -5.17 13.06 -4.37
N SER A 70 -4.66 13.83 -5.34
CA SER A 70 -3.26 14.28 -5.47
C SER A 70 -2.26 13.24 -6.01
N MET A 71 -2.75 12.12 -6.56
CA MET A 71 -1.92 11.13 -7.23
C MET A 71 -1.48 11.51 -8.66
N GLY A 72 -2.03 12.55 -9.26
CA GLY A 72 -1.89 12.89 -10.67
C GLY A 72 -0.45 13.19 -11.07
N ASP A 73 0.23 14.04 -10.30
CA ASP A 73 1.65 14.35 -10.53
C ASP A 73 2.53 13.10 -10.42
N LYS A 74 2.21 12.20 -9.48
CA LYS A 74 2.97 10.96 -9.24
C LYS A 74 2.73 9.95 -10.37
N GLN A 75 1.50 9.86 -10.87
CA GLN A 75 1.15 9.08 -12.06
C GLN A 75 1.90 9.61 -13.29
N ASP A 76 1.99 10.94 -13.46
CA ASP A 76 2.74 11.57 -14.55
C ASP A 76 4.26 11.30 -14.45
N LEU A 77 4.83 11.38 -13.25
CA LEU A 77 6.23 11.05 -12.98
C LEU A 77 6.52 9.57 -13.28
N MET A 78 5.66 8.65 -12.83
CA MET A 78 5.80 7.22 -13.16
C MET A 78 5.70 6.97 -14.66
N ALA A 79 4.69 7.56 -15.32
CA ALA A 79 4.47 7.44 -16.76
C ALA A 79 5.68 7.94 -17.58
N ALA A 80 6.32 9.04 -17.16
CA ALA A 80 7.52 9.56 -17.79
C ALA A 80 8.75 8.66 -17.58
N SER A 81 8.78 7.91 -16.48
CA SER A 81 9.91 7.05 -16.10
C SER A 81 9.90 5.67 -16.79
N LEU A 82 8.80 5.32 -17.46
CA LEU A 82 8.64 4.00 -18.10
C LEU A 82 9.65 3.74 -19.22
N THR A 83 10.11 4.78 -19.93
CA THR A 83 11.01 4.67 -21.09
C THR A 83 12.13 3.65 -20.87
N ARG A 84 12.78 3.74 -19.71
CA ARG A 84 14.00 2.97 -19.45
C ARG A 84 13.73 1.50 -19.17
N VAL A 85 12.68 1.18 -18.41
CA VAL A 85 12.31 -0.23 -18.18
C VAL A 85 11.80 -0.88 -19.45
N PHE A 86 10.99 -0.16 -20.23
CA PHE A 86 10.44 -0.70 -21.47
C PHE A 86 11.52 -0.91 -22.53
N ALA A 87 12.60 -0.12 -22.54
CA ALA A 87 13.76 -0.37 -23.41
C ALA A 87 14.37 -1.76 -23.18
N THR A 88 14.38 -2.27 -21.93
CA THR A 88 14.90 -3.62 -21.64
C THR A 88 14.01 -4.75 -22.20
N PHE A 89 12.77 -4.43 -22.56
CA PHE A 89 11.79 -5.35 -23.09
C PHE A 89 11.81 -5.48 -24.61
N ALA A 90 12.68 -4.76 -25.34
CA ALA A 90 12.64 -4.71 -26.80
C ALA A 90 12.69 -6.07 -27.52
N SER A 91 13.29 -7.09 -26.88
CA SER A 91 13.37 -8.47 -27.37
C SER A 91 12.48 -9.46 -26.63
N ALA A 92 11.61 -8.97 -25.74
CA ALA A 92 10.74 -9.78 -24.88
C ALA A 92 9.30 -9.88 -25.44
N ASP A 93 8.53 -10.80 -24.89
CA ASP A 93 7.09 -10.98 -25.10
C ASP A 93 6.36 -10.49 -23.83
N VAL A 94 5.68 -9.34 -23.91
CA VAL A 94 5.24 -8.57 -22.74
C VAL A 94 3.75 -8.35 -22.71
N HIS A 95 3.14 -8.60 -21.55
CA HIS A 95 1.80 -8.14 -21.21
C HIS A 95 1.89 -7.01 -20.18
N VAL A 96 1.12 -5.93 -20.37
CA VAL A 96 1.05 -4.81 -19.42
C VAL A 96 -0.41 -4.57 -19.02
N GLY A 97 -0.71 -4.78 -17.75
CA GLY A 97 -2.01 -4.52 -17.13
C GLY A 97 -1.92 -3.42 -16.09
N VAL A 98 -3.03 -2.72 -15.86
CA VAL A 98 -3.14 -1.68 -14.83
C VAL A 98 -4.41 -1.92 -14.02
N ILE A 99 -4.30 -1.88 -12.70
CA ILE A 99 -5.44 -1.85 -11.75
C ILE A 99 -5.28 -0.65 -10.81
N SER A 100 -6.36 -0.23 -10.15
CA SER A 100 -6.31 0.84 -9.15
C SER A 100 -6.38 0.33 -7.70
N SER A 101 -6.13 1.21 -6.72
CA SER A 101 -6.36 0.95 -5.29
C SER A 101 -7.85 0.88 -4.90
N SER A 102 -8.78 1.22 -5.80
CA SER A 102 -10.19 1.36 -5.49
C SER A 102 -10.94 0.02 -5.40
N LEU A 103 -11.22 -0.40 -4.16
CA LEU A 103 -12.07 -1.54 -3.83
C LEU A 103 -13.17 -1.19 -2.84
N HIS A 104 -14.27 -1.93 -2.94
CA HIS A 104 -15.35 -1.89 -1.96
C HIS A 104 -15.35 -3.15 -1.10
N ASP A 105 -15.43 -2.96 0.21
CA ASP A 105 -15.36 -3.98 1.25
C ASP A 105 -16.67 -4.15 2.03
N GLY A 106 -17.73 -3.41 1.68
CA GLY A 106 -19.03 -3.44 2.37
C GLY A 106 -19.32 -2.21 3.23
N GLY A 107 -18.33 -1.33 3.44
CA GLY A 107 -18.51 0.00 4.00
C GLY A 107 -19.27 0.97 3.09
N ASP A 108 -19.45 2.22 3.53
CA ASP A 108 -20.16 3.28 2.78
C ASP A 108 -19.39 4.60 2.71
N VAL A 109 -18.11 4.62 3.12
CA VAL A 109 -17.21 5.76 2.94
C VAL A 109 -17.00 6.04 1.45
N CYS A 110 -16.75 5.00 0.67
CA CYS A 110 -16.67 5.03 -0.78
C CYS A 110 -18.06 5.34 -1.38
N SER A 111 -18.23 6.52 -2.00
CA SER A 111 -19.52 6.91 -2.59
C SER A 111 -19.92 5.99 -3.74
N ARG A 112 -21.14 5.44 -3.70
CA ARG A 112 -21.69 4.62 -4.80
C ARG A 112 -21.92 5.42 -6.09
N ASP A 113 -22.06 6.73 -6.00
CA ASP A 113 -22.24 7.61 -7.16
C ASP A 113 -20.92 7.89 -7.89
N ASN A 114 -19.79 7.58 -7.26
CA ASN A 114 -18.47 7.69 -7.87
C ASN A 114 -18.15 6.39 -8.63
N PRO A 115 -18.11 6.40 -9.98
CA PRO A 115 -17.86 5.19 -10.76
C PRO A 115 -16.45 4.61 -10.55
N ARG A 116 -15.52 5.40 -10.00
CA ARG A 116 -14.14 4.98 -9.70
C ARG A 116 -13.96 4.55 -8.25
N ALA A 117 -15.00 4.57 -7.43
CA ALA A 117 -14.93 4.15 -6.03
C ALA A 117 -14.84 2.62 -5.84
N ASN A 118 -15.04 1.84 -6.91
CA ASN A 118 -14.87 0.39 -6.89
C ASN A 118 -14.56 -0.11 -8.30
N ASP A 119 -13.28 -0.18 -8.64
CA ASP A 119 -12.80 -0.75 -9.90
C ASP A 119 -12.71 -2.29 -9.83
N ARG A 120 -13.07 -2.88 -8.68
CA ARG A 120 -13.18 -4.33 -8.44
C ARG A 120 -11.88 -5.11 -8.68
N ALA A 121 -10.72 -4.43 -8.64
CA ALA A 121 -9.43 -4.99 -9.06
C ALA A 121 -9.42 -5.55 -10.48
N ARG A 122 -10.30 -5.05 -11.36
CA ARG A 122 -10.32 -5.40 -12.77
C ARG A 122 -9.32 -4.55 -13.54
N LEU A 123 -8.79 -5.12 -14.62
CA LEU A 123 -7.88 -4.41 -15.51
C LEU A 123 -8.55 -3.17 -16.12
N LEU A 124 -7.83 -2.06 -16.05
CA LEU A 124 -8.19 -0.77 -16.60
C LEU A 124 -7.53 -0.59 -17.97
N ASN A 125 -8.27 0.01 -18.90
CA ASN A 125 -7.81 0.19 -20.28
C ASN A 125 -8.18 1.54 -20.88
N LYS A 126 -8.54 2.52 -20.04
CA LYS A 126 -8.97 3.84 -20.48
C LYS A 126 -7.89 4.88 -20.24
N ASP A 127 -7.85 5.89 -21.09
CA ASP A 127 -7.05 7.09 -20.91
C ASP A 127 -7.73 8.11 -19.97
N LYS A 128 -7.08 9.26 -19.75
CA LYS A 128 -7.61 10.37 -18.92
C LYS A 128 -8.91 10.97 -19.47
N ALA A 129 -9.18 10.83 -20.77
CA ALA A 129 -10.43 11.27 -21.39
C ALA A 129 -11.55 10.21 -21.30
N GLY A 130 -11.25 9.03 -20.76
CA GLY A 130 -12.18 7.90 -20.62
C GLY A 130 -12.34 7.07 -21.89
N ALA A 131 -11.51 7.29 -22.92
CA ALA A 131 -11.50 6.50 -24.14
C ALA A 131 -10.67 5.22 -23.93
N VAL A 132 -11.08 4.11 -24.54
CA VAL A 132 -10.29 2.87 -24.51
C VAL A 132 -9.00 3.11 -25.31
N VAL A 133 -7.86 2.86 -24.68
CA VAL A 133 -6.54 2.96 -25.30
C VAL A 133 -6.40 1.86 -26.36
N ALA A 134 -5.97 2.24 -27.56
CA ALA A 134 -5.85 1.31 -28.68
C ALA A 134 -4.92 0.13 -28.35
N GLY A 135 -5.32 -1.10 -28.68
CA GLY A 135 -4.58 -2.31 -28.35
C GLY A 135 -4.74 -2.79 -26.90
N ALA A 136 -5.55 -2.12 -26.08
CA ALA A 136 -5.94 -2.55 -24.73
C ALA A 136 -7.42 -2.99 -24.66
N GLU A 137 -8.05 -3.30 -25.79
CA GLU A 137 -9.47 -3.69 -25.87
C GLU A 137 -9.76 -4.97 -25.07
N SER A 138 -8.76 -5.84 -24.91
CA SER A 138 -8.81 -7.03 -24.05
C SER A 138 -8.51 -6.76 -22.57
N GLY A 139 -8.35 -5.50 -22.18
CA GLY A 139 -8.05 -5.06 -20.81
C GLY A 139 -6.55 -4.85 -20.51
N PHE A 140 -5.65 -5.29 -21.37
CA PHE A 140 -4.20 -5.14 -21.20
C PHE A 140 -3.51 -4.94 -22.56
N LEU A 141 -2.30 -4.39 -22.53
CA LEU A 141 -1.47 -4.24 -23.72
C LEU A 141 -0.60 -5.48 -23.93
N SER A 142 -0.52 -5.97 -25.17
CA SER A 142 0.35 -7.09 -25.54
C SER A 142 1.36 -6.67 -26.61
N PHE A 143 2.65 -6.95 -26.35
CA PHE A 143 3.78 -6.68 -27.25
C PHE A 143 4.60 -7.96 -27.46
N GLY A 144 5.13 -8.16 -28.66
CA GLY A 144 5.85 -9.37 -29.03
C GLY A 144 5.05 -10.26 -29.99
N PRO A 145 5.35 -11.56 -30.08
CA PRO A 145 4.72 -12.47 -31.04
C PRO A 145 3.18 -12.49 -30.95
N GLY A 146 2.52 -11.93 -31.97
CA GLY A 146 1.05 -11.87 -32.01
C GLY A 146 0.41 -10.81 -31.11
N GLY A 147 1.20 -9.91 -30.51
CA GLY A 147 0.72 -8.79 -29.70
C GLY A 147 0.01 -7.71 -30.52
N ALA A 148 -0.91 -6.98 -29.89
CA ALA A 148 -1.67 -5.90 -30.50
C ALA A 148 -0.89 -4.57 -30.60
N VAL A 149 0.25 -4.47 -29.89
CA VAL A 149 1.11 -3.29 -29.85
C VAL A 149 2.35 -3.53 -30.71
N PRO A 150 2.65 -2.68 -31.71
CA PRO A 150 3.64 -2.97 -32.75
C PRO A 150 5.09 -2.82 -32.30
N ASP A 151 5.38 -1.93 -31.36
CA ASP A 151 6.73 -1.58 -30.92
C ASP A 151 6.74 -1.07 -29.47
N VAL A 152 7.94 -1.03 -28.89
CA VAL A 152 8.17 -0.63 -27.49
C VAL A 152 7.77 0.82 -27.22
N ALA A 153 8.01 1.73 -28.17
CA ALA A 153 7.66 3.14 -27.99
C ALA A 153 6.14 3.31 -27.87
N THR A 154 5.38 2.60 -28.71
CA THR A 154 3.92 2.55 -28.67
C THR A 154 3.43 1.86 -27.39
N LEU A 155 4.10 0.81 -26.94
CA LEU A 155 3.77 0.13 -25.67
C LEU A 155 3.93 1.07 -24.48
N GLN A 156 5.05 1.78 -24.41
CA GLN A 156 5.31 2.78 -23.39
C GLN A 156 4.25 3.88 -23.40
N GLN A 157 3.99 4.47 -24.57
CA GLN A 157 3.00 5.53 -24.72
C GLN A 157 1.63 5.08 -24.20
N ARG A 158 1.16 3.91 -24.65
CA ARG A 158 -0.16 3.40 -24.27
C ARG A 158 -0.24 3.00 -22.81
N ALA A 159 0.83 2.42 -22.24
CA ALA A 159 0.88 2.13 -20.81
C ALA A 159 0.78 3.43 -20.00
N ALA A 160 1.51 4.47 -20.40
CA ALA A 160 1.44 5.80 -19.80
C ALA A 160 0.04 6.44 -19.93
N GLU A 161 -0.66 6.26 -21.04
CA GLU A 161 -2.05 6.71 -21.22
C GLU A 161 -3.00 6.03 -20.23
N ILE A 162 -2.89 4.70 -20.05
CA ILE A 162 -3.72 3.95 -19.09
C ILE A 162 -3.40 4.34 -17.65
N ILE A 163 -2.12 4.48 -17.29
CA ILE A 163 -1.70 4.92 -15.94
C ILE A 163 -2.30 6.28 -15.60
N ARG A 164 -2.25 7.25 -16.51
CA ARG A 164 -2.91 8.56 -16.30
C ARG A 164 -4.44 8.48 -16.29
N GLY A 165 -5.00 7.50 -17.00
CA GLY A 165 -6.43 7.22 -17.01
C GLY A 165 -6.95 6.58 -15.73
N VAL A 166 -6.06 6.12 -14.84
CA VAL A 166 -6.43 5.69 -13.49
C VAL A 166 -7.12 6.84 -12.74
N GLY A 167 -6.58 8.05 -12.87
CA GLY A 167 -7.14 9.27 -12.30
C GLY A 167 -6.93 9.38 -10.78
N GLU A 168 -7.60 10.36 -10.17
CA GLU A 168 -7.40 10.76 -8.75
C GLU A 168 -8.73 10.89 -8.00
N THR A 169 -9.74 10.18 -8.51
CA THR A 169 -11.11 10.23 -7.99
C THR A 169 -11.52 8.88 -7.44
N GLY A 170 -10.59 8.12 -6.88
CA GLY A 170 -10.83 6.83 -6.26
C GLY A 170 -11.72 6.88 -5.03
N CYS A 171 -11.86 5.74 -4.37
CA CYS A 171 -12.28 5.78 -2.98
C CYS A 171 -11.20 6.49 -2.15
N GLY A 172 -11.57 7.26 -1.14
CA GLY A 172 -10.60 7.79 -0.15
C GLY A 172 -10.23 6.75 0.91
N LEU A 173 -10.21 5.47 0.54
CA LEU A 173 -9.76 4.33 1.34
C LEU A 173 -8.89 3.49 0.42
N GLU A 174 -7.60 3.45 0.74
CA GLU A 174 -6.59 2.89 -0.14
C GLU A 174 -6.45 1.39 0.04
N ALA A 175 -6.83 0.59 -0.96
CA ALA A 175 -6.86 -0.86 -0.85
C ALA A 175 -5.90 -1.56 -1.84
N GLN A 176 -4.76 -0.94 -2.15
CA GLN A 176 -3.78 -1.44 -3.12
C GLN A 176 -3.34 -2.89 -2.86
N LEU A 177 -3.12 -3.31 -1.61
CA LEU A 177 -2.68 -4.68 -1.33
C LEU A 177 -3.80 -5.70 -1.58
N GLU A 178 -5.04 -5.39 -1.18
CA GLU A 178 -6.18 -6.26 -1.45
C GLU A 178 -6.59 -6.23 -2.93
N ALA A 179 -6.45 -5.10 -3.63
CA ALA A 179 -6.66 -5.02 -5.07
C ALA A 179 -5.68 -5.90 -5.83
N MET A 180 -4.40 -5.81 -5.48
CA MET A 180 -3.37 -6.72 -5.97
C MET A 180 -3.75 -8.17 -5.65
N TYR A 181 -4.07 -8.50 -4.40
CA TYR A 181 -4.41 -9.87 -4.01
C TYR A 181 -5.58 -10.44 -4.81
N ARG A 182 -6.68 -9.68 -4.95
CA ARG A 182 -7.87 -10.08 -5.69
C ARG A 182 -7.55 -10.44 -7.13
N PHE A 183 -6.80 -9.57 -7.83
CA PHE A 183 -6.45 -9.83 -9.23
C PHE A 183 -5.38 -10.91 -9.36
N VAL A 184 -4.34 -10.90 -8.53
CA VAL A 184 -3.16 -11.77 -8.71
C VAL A 184 -3.43 -13.20 -8.27
N ALA A 185 -4.09 -13.39 -7.13
CA ALA A 185 -4.00 -14.65 -6.39
C ALA A 185 -5.31 -15.13 -5.75
N HIS A 186 -6.30 -14.27 -5.49
CA HIS A 186 -7.54 -14.71 -4.84
C HIS A 186 -8.25 -15.78 -5.68
N PRO A 187 -8.45 -17.02 -5.18
CA PRO A 187 -8.99 -18.07 -6.04
C PRO A 187 -10.47 -17.85 -6.40
N GLU A 188 -11.23 -17.32 -5.45
CA GLU A 188 -12.68 -17.09 -5.57
C GLU A 188 -13.05 -15.63 -5.19
N PRO A 189 -12.59 -14.61 -5.94
CA PRO A 189 -12.82 -13.22 -5.57
C PRO A 189 -14.33 -12.93 -5.57
N PRO A 190 -14.90 -12.42 -4.46
CA PRO A 190 -16.32 -12.17 -4.40
C PRO A 190 -16.71 -11.02 -5.32
N ALA A 191 -17.86 -11.15 -6.00
CA ALA A 191 -18.37 -10.08 -6.85
C ALA A 191 -18.80 -8.87 -6.02
N GLU A 192 -19.34 -9.13 -4.82
CA GLU A 192 -19.83 -8.11 -3.90
C GLU A 192 -19.62 -8.57 -2.45
N ILE A 193 -19.48 -7.60 -1.54
CA ILE A 193 -19.67 -7.83 -0.09
C ILE A 193 -21.00 -7.21 0.30
N ARG A 194 -21.92 -8.02 0.83
CA ARG A 194 -23.23 -7.60 1.33
C ARG A 194 -23.28 -7.67 2.85
N LEU A 195 -24.33 -7.14 3.45
CA LEU A 195 -24.61 -7.30 4.88
C LEU A 195 -25.85 -8.18 5.01
N ASP A 196 -25.77 -9.19 5.86
CA ASP A 196 -26.90 -10.06 6.19
C ASP A 196 -27.90 -9.37 7.15
N ASP A 197 -28.94 -10.09 7.56
CA ASP A 197 -29.98 -9.60 8.48
C ASP A 197 -29.42 -9.24 9.87
N PHE A 198 -28.27 -9.80 10.25
CA PHE A 198 -27.54 -9.47 11.48
C PHE A 198 -26.50 -8.37 11.28
N ARG A 199 -26.45 -7.77 10.09
CA ARG A 199 -25.48 -6.76 9.69
C ARG A 199 -24.04 -7.27 9.68
N GLN A 200 -23.84 -8.59 9.55
CA GLN A 200 -22.53 -9.20 9.35
C GLN A 200 -22.19 -9.24 7.86
N ALA A 201 -20.93 -9.00 7.49
CA ALA A 201 -20.46 -9.06 6.13
C ALA A 201 -20.65 -10.45 5.52
N GLU A 202 -21.10 -10.51 4.27
CA GLU A 202 -21.36 -11.73 3.52
C GLU A 202 -20.84 -11.56 2.09
N PRO A 203 -19.74 -12.24 1.74
CA PRO A 203 -19.29 -12.36 0.35
C PRO A 203 -20.38 -12.96 -0.52
N SER A 204 -20.66 -12.36 -1.68
CA SER A 204 -21.73 -12.79 -2.58
C SER A 204 -21.25 -12.86 -4.02
N GLY A 205 -21.53 -14.00 -4.66
CA GLY A 205 -21.14 -14.29 -6.04
C GLY A 205 -19.62 -14.41 -6.23
N VAL A 206 -19.21 -14.64 -7.48
CA VAL A 206 -17.80 -14.70 -7.89
C VAL A 206 -17.60 -13.71 -9.03
N ASP A 207 -16.52 -12.92 -8.99
CA ASP A 207 -16.18 -12.01 -10.07
C ASP A 207 -15.54 -12.75 -11.24
N TRP A 208 -16.39 -13.34 -12.10
CA TRP A 208 -15.94 -14.07 -13.29
C TRP A 208 -15.27 -13.19 -14.34
N GLU A 209 -15.56 -11.90 -14.36
CA GLU A 209 -14.91 -10.97 -15.28
C GLU A 209 -13.45 -10.77 -14.90
N LEU A 210 -13.17 -10.58 -13.59
CA LEU A 210 -11.81 -10.56 -13.06
C LEU A 210 -11.09 -11.88 -13.37
N LEU A 211 -11.73 -13.03 -13.13
CA LEU A 211 -11.12 -14.34 -13.41
C LEU A 211 -10.78 -14.52 -14.89
N ALA A 212 -11.67 -14.13 -15.79
CA ALA A 212 -11.43 -14.16 -17.24
C ALA A 212 -10.25 -13.24 -17.64
N GLN A 213 -10.20 -12.02 -17.11
CA GLN A 213 -9.09 -11.09 -17.33
C GLN A 213 -7.76 -11.68 -16.83
N ARG A 214 -7.75 -12.26 -15.62
CA ARG A 214 -6.58 -12.90 -15.04
C ARG A 214 -6.04 -14.04 -15.90
N LYS A 215 -6.94 -14.91 -16.40
CA LYS A 215 -6.58 -16.00 -17.31
C LYS A 215 -5.98 -15.48 -18.62
N ALA A 216 -6.55 -14.41 -19.19
CA ALA A 216 -6.06 -13.83 -20.43
C ALA A 216 -4.70 -13.12 -20.25
N PHE A 217 -4.49 -12.52 -19.07
CA PHE A 217 -3.31 -11.73 -18.76
C PHE A 217 -2.10 -12.59 -18.36
N PHE A 218 -2.22 -13.47 -17.36
CA PHE A 218 -1.05 -14.21 -16.86
C PHE A 218 -0.70 -15.43 -17.71
N ARG A 219 0.56 -15.52 -18.09
CA ARG A 219 1.10 -16.68 -18.83
C ARG A 219 1.87 -17.60 -17.89
N PRO A 220 1.59 -18.91 -17.83
CA PRO A 220 2.18 -19.80 -16.82
C PRO A 220 3.72 -19.82 -16.77
N ASP A 221 4.39 -19.55 -17.89
CA ASP A 221 5.84 -19.57 -18.03
C ASP A 221 6.52 -18.19 -17.99
N SER A 222 5.76 -17.11 -17.75
CA SER A 222 6.30 -15.75 -17.63
C SER A 222 6.97 -15.48 -16.27
N ALA A 223 7.90 -14.52 -16.28
CA ALA A 223 8.19 -13.73 -15.09
C ALA A 223 7.08 -12.69 -14.87
N VAL A 224 6.84 -12.32 -13.62
CA VAL A 224 5.80 -11.37 -13.24
C VAL A 224 6.42 -10.21 -12.48
N ALA A 225 6.14 -8.99 -12.90
CA ALA A 225 6.45 -7.78 -12.15
C ALA A 225 5.14 -7.13 -11.69
N ILE A 226 5.01 -6.92 -10.39
CA ILE A 226 3.90 -6.15 -9.81
C ILE A 226 4.50 -4.83 -9.34
N VAL A 227 4.15 -3.74 -10.01
CA VAL A 227 4.68 -2.39 -9.73
C VAL A 227 3.58 -1.55 -9.08
N MET A 228 3.76 -1.25 -7.81
CA MET A 228 2.81 -0.50 -7.00
C MET A 228 3.27 0.95 -6.84
N LEU A 229 2.36 1.89 -7.05
CA LEU A 229 2.56 3.32 -6.82
C LEU A 229 1.47 3.81 -5.86
N THR A 230 1.85 4.28 -4.68
CA THR A 230 0.93 4.85 -3.69
C THR A 230 1.64 5.87 -2.81
N ASP A 231 0.94 6.92 -2.41
CA ASP A 231 1.43 7.89 -1.43
C ASP A 231 0.83 7.69 -0.04
N GLU A 232 0.01 6.65 0.17
CA GLU A 232 -0.73 6.38 1.39
C GLU A 232 -0.62 4.91 1.83
N GLU A 233 -0.86 4.64 3.12
CA GLU A 233 -0.84 3.28 3.65
C GLU A 233 -2.09 2.49 3.25
N ASP A 234 -1.92 1.22 2.93
CA ASP A 234 -2.99 0.25 2.72
C ASP A 234 -3.98 0.19 3.90
N ALA A 235 -5.19 0.61 3.61
CA ALA A 235 -6.39 0.61 4.42
C ALA A 235 -7.29 -0.61 4.17
N SER A 236 -6.76 -1.71 3.61
CA SER A 236 -7.52 -2.92 3.27
C SER A 236 -8.09 -3.63 4.51
N ILE A 237 -9.35 -3.32 4.82
CA ILE A 237 -10.13 -3.97 5.88
C ILE A 237 -10.56 -5.37 5.41
N ASP A 238 -10.40 -6.35 6.30
CA ASP A 238 -11.07 -7.63 6.19
C ASP A 238 -12.52 -7.46 6.68
N PRO A 239 -13.52 -7.51 5.79
CA PRO A 239 -14.89 -7.27 6.20
C PRO A 239 -15.45 -8.38 7.10
N LEU A 240 -14.88 -9.58 7.04
CA LEU A 240 -15.28 -10.73 7.85
C LEU A 240 -14.61 -10.76 9.24
N ALA A 241 -13.58 -9.93 9.46
CA ALA A 241 -12.96 -9.78 10.75
C ALA A 241 -13.97 -9.38 11.84
N ILE A 242 -13.65 -9.70 13.10
CA ILE A 242 -14.46 -9.33 14.27
C ILE A 242 -15.91 -9.85 14.12
N GLY A 243 -16.05 -11.12 13.77
CA GLY A 243 -17.37 -11.73 13.62
C GLY A 243 -18.21 -11.12 12.50
N GLY A 244 -17.60 -10.68 11.39
CA GLY A 244 -18.31 -10.06 10.26
C GLY A 244 -18.58 -8.57 10.39
N PHE A 245 -17.95 -7.87 11.34
CA PHE A 245 -18.14 -6.44 11.55
C PHE A 245 -16.92 -5.59 11.14
N GLY A 246 -15.89 -6.18 10.53
CA GLY A 246 -14.71 -5.46 10.06
C GLY A 246 -15.05 -4.27 9.16
N TYR A 247 -16.03 -4.44 8.25
CA TYR A 247 -16.53 -3.38 7.35
C TYR A 247 -16.98 -2.10 8.07
N ALA A 248 -17.28 -2.15 9.38
CA ALA A 248 -17.65 -0.97 10.14
C ALA A 248 -16.55 0.09 10.16
N PHE A 249 -15.28 -0.30 10.00
CA PHE A 249 -14.17 0.64 9.92
C PHE A 249 -14.13 1.40 8.60
N SER A 250 -14.74 0.88 7.53
CA SER A 250 -14.95 1.59 6.27
C SER A 250 -16.38 2.16 6.13
N ALA A 251 -17.14 2.18 7.24
CA ALA A 251 -18.47 2.79 7.30
C ALA A 251 -18.44 4.17 7.99
N ARG A 252 -19.32 5.07 7.55
CA ARG A 252 -19.53 6.40 8.15
C ARG A 252 -20.13 6.30 9.54
N SER A 253 -21.04 5.35 9.73
CA SER A 253 -21.73 5.07 10.99
C SER A 253 -21.26 3.76 11.58
N PHE A 254 -20.65 3.86 12.76
CA PHE A 254 -20.17 2.68 13.47
C PHE A 254 -21.33 1.99 14.23
N PRO A 255 -21.51 0.67 14.11
CA PRO A 255 -22.55 -0.07 14.81
C PRO A 255 -22.50 0.15 16.33
N GLY A 256 -23.65 0.45 16.93
CA GLY A 256 -23.78 0.68 18.37
C GLY A 256 -23.34 2.05 18.85
N SER A 257 -22.77 2.91 18.01
CA SER A 257 -22.40 4.28 18.38
C SER A 257 -23.56 5.26 18.24
N SER A 258 -23.71 6.15 19.23
CA SER A 258 -24.62 7.29 19.24
C SER A 258 -23.88 8.64 19.16
N VAL A 259 -22.54 8.63 19.07
CA VAL A 259 -21.71 9.84 19.02
C VAL A 259 -21.51 10.27 17.58
N ASN A 260 -22.12 11.38 17.16
CA ASN A 260 -22.01 11.91 15.80
C ASN A 260 -20.68 12.63 15.57
N ARG A 261 -20.10 12.46 14.37
CA ARG A 261 -18.92 13.22 13.87
C ARG A 261 -19.29 14.63 13.39
N GLY A 262 -20.10 15.34 14.16
CA GLY A 262 -20.73 16.59 13.76
C GLY A 262 -22.20 16.39 13.39
N THR A 263 -22.51 16.31 12.10
CA THR A 263 -23.89 16.10 11.60
C THR A 263 -24.23 14.62 11.48
N SER A 264 -25.53 14.29 11.43
CA SER A 264 -25.98 12.91 11.18
C SER A 264 -25.53 12.36 9.83
N ALA A 265 -25.37 13.21 8.81
CA ALA A 265 -24.88 12.81 7.49
C ALA A 265 -23.41 12.37 7.50
N GLN A 266 -22.62 12.88 8.45
CA GLN A 266 -21.22 12.48 8.63
C GLN A 266 -21.08 11.15 9.37
N GLY A 267 -22.16 10.62 9.95
CA GLY A 267 -22.20 9.36 10.67
C GLY A 267 -21.65 9.45 12.10
N THR A 268 -21.36 8.29 12.69
CA THR A 268 -20.98 8.12 14.09
C THR A 268 -19.55 7.62 14.26
N THR A 269 -19.00 7.78 15.46
CA THR A 269 -17.60 7.46 15.76
C THR A 269 -17.40 6.01 16.20
N ALA A 270 -16.20 5.48 15.98
CA ALA A 270 -15.76 4.16 16.39
C ALA A 270 -15.50 4.08 17.91
N PRO A 271 -15.56 2.87 18.50
CA PRO A 271 -15.22 2.65 19.90
C PRO A 271 -13.72 2.80 20.15
N ARG A 272 -13.34 3.36 21.30
CA ARG A 272 -11.96 3.38 21.80
C ARG A 272 -11.47 1.95 22.13
N GLY A 273 -10.16 1.76 22.13
CA GLY A 273 -9.50 0.66 22.84
C GLY A 273 -9.52 0.89 24.34
N THR A 274 -9.43 -0.20 25.12
CA THR A 274 -9.17 -0.14 26.56
C THR A 274 -7.91 0.66 26.87
N SER A 275 -7.79 1.17 28.09
CA SER A 275 -6.75 2.13 28.49
C SER A 275 -5.33 1.59 28.29
N ILE A 276 -5.13 0.28 28.44
CA ILE A 276 -3.84 -0.38 28.23
C ILE A 276 -3.36 -0.31 26.78
N CYS A 277 -4.26 -0.22 25.80
CA CYS A 277 -3.91 -0.15 24.37
C CYS A 277 -3.01 1.04 24.03
N ALA A 278 -3.16 2.16 24.74
CA ALA A 278 -2.34 3.36 24.50
C ALA A 278 -0.85 3.09 24.72
N THR A 279 -0.50 2.26 25.71
CA THR A 279 0.89 1.98 26.08
C THR A 279 1.38 0.62 25.55
N ASP A 280 0.53 -0.40 25.59
CA ASP A 280 0.86 -1.77 25.22
C ASP A 280 -0.27 -2.41 24.38
N PRO A 281 -0.27 -2.21 23.05
CA PRO A 281 -1.25 -2.80 22.13
C PRO A 281 -1.12 -4.32 21.99
N THR A 282 -0.04 -4.92 22.49
CA THR A 282 0.14 -6.38 22.49
C THR A 282 -0.46 -7.06 23.71
N ASN A 283 -0.86 -6.26 24.71
CA ASN A 283 -1.48 -6.77 25.91
C ASN A 283 -2.79 -7.48 25.58
N GLU A 284 -3.06 -8.64 26.20
CA GLU A 284 -4.32 -9.36 26.02
C GLU A 284 -5.54 -8.54 26.46
N ALA A 285 -5.35 -7.61 27.42
CA ALA A 285 -6.39 -6.69 27.85
C ALA A 285 -6.55 -5.50 26.89
N CYS A 286 -5.71 -5.36 25.85
CA CYS A 286 -5.93 -4.39 24.79
C CYS A 286 -7.00 -4.92 23.82
N ILE A 287 -8.24 -4.49 24.05
CA ILE A 287 -9.44 -4.91 23.35
C ILE A 287 -10.38 -3.72 23.15
N SER A 288 -11.37 -3.85 22.27
CA SER A 288 -12.29 -2.75 21.98
C SER A 288 -13.32 -2.52 23.09
N CYS A 289 -13.56 -1.26 23.44
CA CYS A 289 -14.67 -0.87 24.29
C CYS A 289 -16.04 -1.18 23.65
N GLY A 290 -16.11 -1.33 22.32
CA GLY A 290 -17.32 -1.72 21.61
C GLY A 290 -17.85 -3.10 22.01
N PHE A 291 -17.02 -3.96 22.58
CA PHE A 291 -17.44 -5.27 23.08
C PHE A 291 -18.14 -5.21 24.44
N SER A 292 -18.09 -4.07 25.14
CA SER A 292 -18.67 -3.93 26.49
C SER A 292 -20.15 -4.29 26.56
N THR A 293 -20.91 -4.02 25.49
CA THR A 293 -22.36 -4.28 25.41
C THR A 293 -22.71 -5.65 24.82
N THR A 294 -21.77 -6.32 24.15
CA THR A 294 -22.02 -7.61 23.45
C THR A 294 -21.37 -8.81 24.14
N CYS A 295 -20.40 -8.60 25.05
CA CYS A 295 -19.79 -9.66 25.85
C CYS A 295 -20.74 -10.21 26.94
N ASP A 296 -20.52 -11.47 27.36
CA ASP A 296 -21.24 -12.06 28.49
C ASP A 296 -20.84 -11.36 29.80
N PRO A 297 -21.77 -10.66 30.49
CA PRO A 297 -21.46 -9.85 31.68
C PRO A 297 -20.94 -10.67 32.87
N ASN A 298 -21.12 -11.99 32.87
CA ASN A 298 -20.64 -12.86 33.93
C ASN A 298 -19.17 -13.27 33.77
N LEU A 299 -18.58 -13.05 32.58
CA LEU A 299 -17.19 -13.39 32.32
C LEU A 299 -16.25 -12.30 32.90
N PRO A 300 -15.17 -12.68 33.60
CA PRO A 300 -14.19 -11.73 34.12
C PRO A 300 -13.62 -10.79 33.06
N ALA A 301 -13.41 -11.29 31.83
CA ALA A 301 -12.94 -10.48 30.71
C ALA A 301 -13.94 -9.35 30.35
N CYS A 302 -15.24 -9.65 30.33
CA CYS A 302 -16.28 -8.64 30.07
C CYS A 302 -16.35 -7.60 31.21
N GLN A 303 -16.21 -8.05 32.45
CA GLN A 303 -16.16 -7.15 33.61
C GLN A 303 -14.92 -6.25 33.57
N ALA A 304 -13.78 -6.74 33.09
CA ALA A 304 -12.58 -5.93 32.90
C ALA A 304 -12.81 -4.81 31.87
N ILE A 305 -13.39 -5.12 30.70
CA ILE A 305 -13.76 -4.11 29.67
C ILE A 305 -14.70 -3.07 30.28
N ARG A 306 -15.80 -3.54 30.89
CA ARG A 306 -16.82 -2.65 31.49
C ARG A 306 -16.25 -1.79 32.61
N ASN A 307 -15.13 -2.20 33.22
CA ASN A 307 -14.48 -1.46 34.28
C ASN A 307 -13.35 -0.53 33.85
N ASP A 308 -12.86 -0.67 32.62
CA ASP A 308 -11.80 0.16 32.05
C ASP A 308 -12.22 1.63 31.96
N ALA A 309 -11.29 2.54 32.19
CA ALA A 309 -11.56 3.99 32.23
C ALA A 309 -12.03 4.50 30.85
N ASN A 310 -11.36 4.10 29.77
CA ASN A 310 -11.76 4.50 28.42
C ASN A 310 -13.19 4.03 28.09
N CYS A 311 -13.59 2.85 28.57
CA CYS A 311 -14.88 2.25 28.22
C CYS A 311 -16.07 2.78 29.06
N LYS A 312 -15.81 3.49 30.16
CA LYS A 312 -16.84 4.11 31.02
C LYS A 312 -17.10 5.58 30.69
N GLU A 313 -16.19 6.21 29.99
CA GLU A 313 -16.26 7.64 29.69
C GLU A 313 -17.06 7.91 28.42
N SER A 314 -17.99 8.85 28.49
CA SER A 314 -18.61 9.44 27.30
C SER A 314 -17.83 10.69 26.88
N PRO A 315 -17.55 10.86 25.58
CA PRO A 315 -16.90 12.07 25.07
C PRO A 315 -17.88 13.24 24.88
N VAL A 316 -19.19 13.04 25.07
CA VAL A 316 -20.21 14.09 24.87
C VAL A 316 -20.78 14.54 26.21
N GLN A 317 -20.70 15.84 26.47
CA GLN A 317 -21.16 16.44 27.72
C GLN A 317 -22.65 16.13 27.97
N ALA A 318 -22.96 15.71 29.21
CA ALA A 318 -24.30 15.36 29.65
C ALA A 318 -24.99 14.19 28.90
N GLN A 319 -24.25 13.42 28.12
CA GLN A 319 -24.69 12.14 27.55
C GLN A 319 -23.82 11.02 28.10
N SER A 320 -24.41 9.88 28.42
CA SER A 320 -23.71 8.72 28.97
C SER A 320 -24.53 7.45 28.73
N GLY A 321 -23.91 6.30 28.94
CA GLY A 321 -24.53 4.99 28.78
C GLY A 321 -24.26 4.36 27.41
N PRO A 322 -24.96 3.26 27.09
CA PRO A 322 -24.74 2.50 25.86
C PRO A 322 -24.76 3.37 24.60
N GLY A 323 -23.73 3.25 23.78
CA GLY A 323 -23.52 4.02 22.55
C GLY A 323 -22.88 5.40 22.73
N PHE A 324 -22.70 5.87 23.96
CA PHE A 324 -21.90 7.07 24.26
C PHE A 324 -20.60 6.70 24.97
N ASP A 325 -20.70 5.88 26.02
CA ASP A 325 -19.55 5.46 26.81
C ASP A 325 -18.63 4.56 25.97
N GLY A 326 -17.33 4.82 26.01
CA GLY A 326 -16.35 4.04 25.28
C GLY A 326 -16.16 4.39 23.81
N PHE A 327 -16.83 5.41 23.28
CA PHE A 327 -16.67 5.87 21.90
C PHE A 327 -15.73 7.08 21.79
N TYR A 328 -15.16 7.30 20.60
CA TYR A 328 -14.36 8.50 20.32
C TYR A 328 -15.24 9.75 20.23
N GLY A 329 -14.66 10.92 20.55
CA GLY A 329 -15.36 12.20 20.45
C GLY A 329 -15.62 12.64 19.00
N PRO A 330 -16.52 13.61 18.78
CA PRO A 330 -16.94 14.05 17.45
C PRO A 330 -15.82 14.44 16.47
N THR A 331 -14.63 14.78 16.97
CA THR A 331 -13.49 15.24 16.18
C THR A 331 -12.25 14.34 16.29
N ASP A 332 -12.35 13.18 16.95
CA ASP A 332 -11.21 12.31 17.25
C ASP A 332 -11.15 11.04 16.40
N ASP A 333 -12.15 10.84 15.54
CA ASP A 333 -12.29 9.68 14.65
C ASP A 333 -12.75 10.14 13.26
N ASP A 334 -11.95 11.01 12.64
CA ASP A 334 -12.15 11.41 11.24
C ASP A 334 -11.93 10.21 10.30
N LEU A 335 -12.76 10.11 9.26
CA LEU A 335 -12.75 8.98 8.33
C LEU A 335 -11.45 8.92 7.52
N ASN A 336 -10.87 10.07 7.18
CA ASN A 336 -9.66 10.17 6.36
C ASN A 336 -8.44 9.53 7.05
N VAL A 337 -8.43 9.53 8.38
CA VAL A 337 -7.32 9.00 9.17
C VAL A 337 -7.77 7.81 10.01
N ARG A 338 -8.90 7.18 9.74
CA ARG A 338 -9.42 6.12 10.62
C ARG A 338 -8.48 4.92 10.71
N MET A 339 -7.77 4.59 9.64
CA MET A 339 -7.01 3.35 9.52
C MET A 339 -5.59 3.41 10.08
N HIS A 340 -5.11 4.57 10.54
CA HIS A 340 -3.83 4.61 11.23
C HIS A 340 -3.95 4.04 12.66
N ASP A 341 -2.94 3.28 13.08
CA ASP A 341 -2.73 2.79 14.45
C ASP A 341 -3.96 2.12 15.10
N MET A 342 -4.64 1.27 14.30
CA MET A 342 -5.96 0.73 14.65
C MET A 342 -5.96 -0.05 15.97
N LYS A 343 -4.92 -0.85 16.24
CA LYS A 343 -4.86 -1.63 17.49
C LYS A 343 -4.77 -0.75 18.73
N ARG A 344 -3.93 0.30 18.74
CA ARG A 344 -3.85 1.23 19.88
C ARG A 344 -5.13 2.05 20.02
N ARG A 345 -5.73 2.46 18.90
CA ARG A 345 -6.92 3.33 18.90
C ARG A 345 -8.22 2.62 19.24
N TYR A 346 -8.45 1.45 18.66
CA TYR A 346 -9.74 0.76 18.72
C TYR A 346 -9.68 -0.57 19.47
N GLY A 347 -8.48 -1.03 19.87
CA GLY A 347 -8.27 -2.31 20.54
C GLY A 347 -8.37 -3.52 19.61
N VAL A 348 -8.49 -3.31 18.30
CA VAL A 348 -8.62 -4.35 17.26
C VAL A 348 -7.79 -3.98 16.02
N GLU A 349 -7.37 -4.97 15.24
CA GLU A 349 -6.73 -4.80 13.94
C GLU A 349 -7.54 -5.60 12.91
N PRO A 350 -8.51 -4.97 12.24
CA PRO A 350 -9.41 -5.63 11.30
C PRO A 350 -8.84 -5.69 9.87
N ARG A 351 -7.63 -5.19 9.61
CA ARG A 351 -7.03 -5.30 8.27
C ARG A 351 -6.50 -6.71 8.04
N TYR A 352 -6.50 -7.15 6.78
CA TYR A 352 -5.88 -8.43 6.42
C TYR A 352 -4.40 -8.47 6.86
N PRO A 353 -3.91 -9.63 7.33
CA PRO A 353 -2.52 -9.76 7.76
C PRO A 353 -1.57 -9.74 6.57
N ILE A 354 -0.38 -9.14 6.74
CA ILE A 354 0.67 -9.10 5.69
C ILE A 354 1.04 -10.50 5.17
N GLY A 355 0.97 -11.53 6.02
CA GLY A 355 1.20 -12.92 5.62
C GLY A 355 0.30 -13.41 4.47
N ARG A 356 -0.93 -12.87 4.33
CA ARG A 356 -1.83 -13.16 3.19
C ARG A 356 -1.18 -12.79 1.86
N TYR A 357 -0.60 -11.60 1.79
CA TYR A 357 0.05 -11.07 0.60
C TYR A 357 1.40 -11.74 0.33
N VAL A 358 2.15 -12.10 1.37
CA VAL A 358 3.38 -12.92 1.22
C VAL A 358 3.06 -14.27 0.58
N ALA A 359 2.04 -14.96 1.09
CA ALA A 359 1.62 -16.24 0.54
C ALA A 359 1.07 -16.13 -0.89
N ALA A 360 0.41 -15.02 -1.23
CA ALA A 360 -0.05 -14.76 -2.60
C ALA A 360 1.10 -14.69 -3.61
N LEU A 361 2.23 -14.08 -3.22
CA LEU A 361 3.36 -13.84 -4.11
C LEU A 361 4.45 -14.92 -4.05
N SER A 362 4.47 -15.74 -2.99
CA SER A 362 5.50 -16.78 -2.80
C SER A 362 4.95 -18.20 -2.63
N GLY A 363 3.72 -18.36 -2.14
CA GLY A 363 3.14 -19.65 -1.76
C GLY A 363 2.42 -20.35 -2.90
N ARG A 364 2.39 -21.69 -2.88
CA ARG A 364 1.67 -22.52 -3.88
C ARG A 364 0.20 -22.73 -3.57
N LYS A 365 -0.19 -22.49 -2.32
CA LYS A 365 -1.52 -22.73 -1.80
C LYS A 365 -2.01 -21.50 -1.05
N LEU A 366 -3.31 -21.30 -1.12
CA LEU A 366 -4.06 -20.21 -0.50
C LEU A 366 -5.38 -20.79 0.05
N PRO A 367 -6.07 -20.08 0.95
CA PRO A 367 -7.41 -20.49 1.35
C PRO A 367 -8.38 -20.27 0.18
N ASP A 368 -9.36 -21.17 0.07
CA ASP A 368 -10.62 -20.85 -0.61
C ASP A 368 -11.47 -19.91 0.25
N LEU A 369 -12.56 -19.37 -0.32
CA LEU A 369 -13.37 -18.35 0.36
C LEU A 369 -14.04 -18.88 1.64
N ALA A 370 -14.37 -20.18 1.70
CA ALA A 370 -15.00 -20.79 2.87
C ALA A 370 -13.99 -21.14 3.97
N ALA A 371 -12.72 -21.36 3.60
CA ALA A 371 -11.64 -21.73 4.50
C ALA A 371 -10.88 -20.53 5.08
N GLU A 372 -10.93 -19.35 4.45
CA GLU A 372 -10.27 -18.15 4.99
C GLU A 372 -10.91 -17.67 6.30
N HIS A 373 -12.21 -17.90 6.50
CA HIS A 373 -12.91 -17.67 7.76
C HIS A 373 -13.75 -18.88 8.13
N PRO A 374 -13.43 -19.61 9.22
CA PRO A 374 -14.30 -20.66 9.70
C PRO A 374 -15.65 -20.09 10.16
N ILE A 375 -16.75 -20.49 9.52
CA ILE A 375 -18.10 -20.03 9.86
C ILE A 375 -18.93 -21.19 10.41
N ILE A 376 -19.53 -20.99 11.58
CA ILE A 376 -20.59 -21.86 12.12
C ILE A 376 -21.85 -21.04 12.37
N THR A 377 -23.04 -21.61 12.13
CA THR A 377 -24.30 -20.95 12.50
C THR A 377 -24.61 -21.23 13.96
N ALA A 378 -24.81 -20.18 14.76
CA ALA A 378 -25.19 -20.33 16.17
C ALA A 378 -26.57 -21.00 16.28
N ALA A 379 -26.64 -22.10 17.04
CA ALA A 379 -27.88 -22.83 17.26
C ALA A 379 -28.92 -21.93 17.94
N GLY A 380 -30.10 -21.78 17.33
CA GLY A 380 -31.25 -21.08 17.89
C GLY A 380 -31.37 -19.59 17.57
N SER A 381 -30.28 -18.87 17.26
CA SER A 381 -30.34 -17.46 16.83
C SER A 381 -30.29 -17.28 15.31
N GLY A 382 -29.66 -18.21 14.58
CA GLY A 382 -29.42 -18.06 13.14
C GLY A 382 -28.27 -17.11 12.78
N GLN A 383 -27.66 -16.44 13.77
CA GLN A 383 -26.50 -15.57 13.57
C GLN A 383 -25.24 -16.39 13.25
N ARG A 384 -24.37 -15.88 12.38
CA ARG A 384 -23.10 -16.52 12.05
C ARG A 384 -22.06 -16.24 13.14
N VAL A 385 -21.32 -17.26 13.53
CA VAL A 385 -20.07 -17.14 14.30
C VAL A 385 -18.95 -17.27 13.29
N ILE A 386 -18.29 -16.15 13.00
CA ILE A 386 -17.24 -16.03 11.99
C ILE A 386 -15.91 -15.94 12.74
N GLY A 387 -15.03 -16.90 12.48
CA GLY A 387 -13.68 -16.94 13.06
C GLY A 387 -12.75 -15.91 12.44
N GLU A 388 -11.59 -15.72 13.09
CA GLU A 388 -10.49 -14.93 12.56
C GLU A 388 -9.98 -15.48 11.23
N TYR A 389 -9.28 -14.64 10.47
CA TYR A 389 -8.64 -15.04 9.22
C TYR A 389 -7.66 -16.20 9.44
N VAL A 390 -7.75 -17.22 8.56
CA VAL A 390 -6.87 -18.39 8.56
C VAL A 390 -6.20 -18.54 7.20
N GLN A 391 -4.87 -18.64 7.23
CA GLN A 391 -4.05 -18.96 6.05
C GLN A 391 -4.11 -20.45 5.72
N ALA A 392 -5.30 -21.00 5.45
CA ALA A 392 -5.47 -22.42 5.15
C ALA A 392 -4.91 -22.76 3.76
N GLU A 393 -4.35 -23.96 3.57
CA GLU A 393 -3.78 -24.39 2.28
C GLU A 393 -4.78 -25.23 1.45
N THR A 394 -6.02 -24.75 1.27
CA THR A 394 -7.10 -25.55 0.65
C THR A 394 -7.18 -25.43 -0.86
N CYS A 395 -6.61 -24.37 -1.45
CA CYS A 395 -6.80 -24.00 -2.85
C CYS A 395 -5.46 -23.73 -3.54
N SER A 396 -5.30 -24.13 -4.80
CA SER A 396 -4.11 -23.80 -5.62
C SER A 396 -4.01 -22.29 -5.82
N ASN A 397 -2.81 -21.72 -5.62
CA ASN A 397 -2.55 -20.32 -5.92
C ASN A 397 -2.55 -20.09 -7.45
N PRO A 398 -3.49 -19.29 -8.00
CA PRO A 398 -3.57 -18.99 -9.43
C PRO A 398 -2.26 -18.47 -10.03
N LEU A 399 -1.47 -17.69 -9.28
CA LEU A 399 -0.19 -17.18 -9.75
C LEU A 399 0.83 -18.29 -10.03
N PHE A 400 0.63 -19.50 -9.50
CA PHE A 400 1.53 -20.63 -9.70
C PHE A 400 0.85 -21.81 -10.38
N SER A 401 -0.28 -21.59 -11.03
CA SER A 401 -1.08 -22.63 -11.67
C SER A 401 -1.30 -22.42 -13.18
N THR A 402 -1.66 -23.49 -13.88
CA THR A 402 -2.18 -23.47 -15.25
C THR A 402 -3.71 -23.57 -15.24
N ASP A 403 -4.32 -23.52 -16.42
CA ASP A 403 -5.74 -23.78 -16.63
C ASP A 403 -6.67 -22.90 -15.80
N LEU A 404 -6.26 -21.63 -15.62
CA LEU A 404 -6.99 -20.67 -14.78
C LEU A 404 -8.46 -20.56 -15.20
N PRO A 405 -9.39 -20.40 -14.24
CA PRO A 405 -10.82 -20.29 -14.51
C PRO A 405 -11.17 -19.01 -15.28
N GLN A 406 -12.22 -19.05 -16.11
CA GLN A 406 -12.73 -17.88 -16.86
C GLN A 406 -14.25 -17.72 -16.83
N LYS A 407 -15.00 -18.78 -16.50
CA LYS A 407 -16.47 -18.74 -16.53
C LYS A 407 -17.08 -19.64 -15.48
N GLU A 408 -18.36 -19.41 -15.22
CA GLU A 408 -19.14 -20.21 -14.28
C GLU A 408 -19.03 -21.71 -14.55
N GLY A 409 -18.75 -22.46 -13.47
CA GLY A 409 -18.56 -23.91 -13.50
C GLY A 409 -17.11 -24.37 -13.70
N ASP A 410 -16.17 -23.49 -14.05
CA ASP A 410 -14.75 -23.84 -14.12
C ASP A 410 -14.18 -24.19 -12.72
N GLU A 411 -13.25 -25.14 -12.68
CA GLU A 411 -12.48 -25.49 -11.47
C GLU A 411 -11.63 -24.30 -11.02
N ARG A 412 -11.61 -24.00 -9.71
CA ARG A 412 -10.91 -22.83 -9.15
C ARG A 412 -9.80 -23.19 -8.18
N CYS A 413 -9.88 -24.35 -7.51
CA CYS A 413 -9.02 -24.70 -6.39
C CYS A 413 -8.10 -25.90 -6.60
N SER A 414 -8.44 -26.79 -7.52
CA SER A 414 -7.61 -27.95 -7.87
C SER A 414 -6.88 -27.75 -9.20
N LEU A 415 -6.30 -26.56 -9.39
CA LEU A 415 -5.60 -26.21 -10.62
C LEU A 415 -4.22 -26.90 -10.71
N PRO A 416 -3.80 -27.39 -11.89
CA PRO A 416 -2.47 -27.95 -12.07
C PRO A 416 -1.37 -26.90 -11.86
N PRO A 417 -0.17 -27.28 -11.42
CA PRO A 417 0.93 -26.34 -11.20
C PRO A 417 1.54 -25.89 -12.54
N SER A 418 1.88 -24.60 -12.63
CA SER A 418 2.62 -24.00 -13.77
C SER A 418 4.12 -24.34 -13.78
N GLY A 419 4.68 -24.69 -12.63
CA GLY A 419 6.13 -24.81 -12.45
C GLY A 419 6.87 -23.47 -12.28
N ARG A 420 6.16 -22.31 -12.28
CA ARG A 420 6.78 -20.99 -12.08
C ARG A 420 7.50 -20.90 -10.74
N ASP A 421 8.80 -20.60 -10.76
CA ASP A 421 9.60 -20.34 -9.56
C ASP A 421 9.15 -19.03 -8.89
N PRO A 422 8.92 -18.98 -7.56
CA PRO A 422 8.59 -17.73 -6.85
C PRO A 422 9.60 -16.60 -7.09
N ARG A 423 10.87 -16.91 -7.36
CA ARG A 423 11.91 -15.92 -7.68
C ARG A 423 11.65 -15.18 -8.99
N LYS A 424 10.74 -15.67 -9.83
CA LYS A 424 10.27 -14.98 -11.05
C LYS A 424 9.12 -14.00 -10.78
N VAL A 425 8.66 -13.87 -9.53
CA VAL A 425 7.68 -12.87 -9.12
C VAL A 425 8.44 -11.74 -8.43
N VAL A 426 8.37 -10.54 -9.00
CA VAL A 426 8.99 -9.33 -8.49
C VAL A 426 7.89 -8.40 -7.96
N PHE A 427 7.99 -8.03 -6.70
CA PHE A 427 7.16 -6.98 -6.11
C PHE A 427 7.97 -5.68 -6.06
N ALA A 428 7.49 -4.64 -6.71
CA ALA A 428 8.17 -3.36 -6.80
C ALA A 428 7.26 -2.26 -6.25
N LEU A 429 7.73 -1.49 -5.27
CA LEU A 429 6.95 -0.44 -4.62
C LEU A 429 7.63 0.92 -4.81
N ILE A 430 6.89 1.89 -5.33
CA ILE A 430 7.19 3.32 -5.18
C ILE A 430 6.21 3.83 -4.12
N GLY A 431 6.72 4.05 -2.90
CA GLY A 431 5.90 4.39 -1.74
C GLY A 431 6.47 5.56 -0.94
N GLY A 432 5.69 6.05 0.01
CA GLY A 432 6.13 7.09 0.94
C GLY A 432 7.11 6.55 1.98
N VAL A 433 8.38 6.85 1.74
CA VAL A 433 9.52 6.55 2.61
C VAL A 433 10.63 7.57 2.33
N PRO A 434 11.33 8.12 3.33
CA PRO A 434 12.52 8.95 3.06
C PRO A 434 13.58 8.15 2.30
N SER A 435 14.09 8.69 1.20
CA SER A 435 15.05 8.01 0.33
C SER A 435 16.36 7.62 1.03
N THR A 436 16.75 8.41 2.03
CA THR A 436 17.91 8.18 2.89
C THR A 436 17.82 6.88 3.70
N LEU A 437 16.61 6.30 3.87
CA LEU A 437 16.41 5.03 4.60
C LEU A 437 16.54 3.79 3.70
N LEU A 438 16.48 3.94 2.37
CA LEU A 438 16.52 2.82 1.44
C LEU A 438 17.95 2.38 1.12
N GLY A 439 18.83 3.33 0.77
CA GLY A 439 20.25 3.09 0.50
C GLY A 439 20.52 1.88 -0.42
N ALA A 440 21.69 1.26 -0.29
CA ALA A 440 21.98 -0.04 -0.94
C ALA A 440 21.35 -1.24 -0.20
N ALA A 441 21.02 -1.05 1.07
CA ALA A 441 20.33 -2.01 1.92
C ALA A 441 19.40 -1.22 2.86
N PRO A 442 18.07 -1.43 2.77
CA PRO A 442 17.12 -0.67 3.58
C PRO A 442 17.32 -0.90 5.09
N ASP A 443 17.31 0.18 5.88
CA ASP A 443 17.27 0.07 7.34
C ASP A 443 15.83 -0.20 7.80
N TRP A 444 15.46 -1.47 7.82
CA TRP A 444 14.11 -1.89 8.18
C TRP A 444 13.68 -1.51 9.60
N THR A 445 14.63 -1.32 10.54
CA THR A 445 14.28 -0.84 11.89
C THR A 445 13.92 0.64 11.85
N LYS A 446 14.62 1.44 11.05
CA LYS A 446 14.25 2.84 10.82
C LYS A 446 12.95 2.98 10.04
N ILE A 447 12.68 2.08 9.10
CA ILE A 447 11.48 2.15 8.25
C ILE A 447 10.22 1.70 9.01
N LEU A 448 10.28 0.57 9.74
CA LEU A 448 9.09 -0.11 10.29
C LEU A 448 9.10 -0.25 11.81
N GLY A 449 10.19 0.13 12.47
CA GLY A 449 10.45 -0.24 13.87
C GLY A 449 11.03 -1.63 14.01
N ARG A 450 11.26 -2.03 15.26
CA ARG A 450 11.93 -3.29 15.60
C ARG A 450 11.07 -4.52 15.28
N ASP A 451 9.77 -4.45 15.56
CA ASP A 451 8.83 -5.54 15.32
C ASP A 451 7.43 -4.98 15.00
N PRO A 452 7.15 -4.64 13.72
CA PRO A 452 5.87 -4.05 13.32
C PRO A 452 4.67 -4.98 13.62
N GLY A 453 4.85 -6.31 13.59
CA GLY A 453 3.79 -7.26 13.90
C GLY A 453 3.41 -7.32 15.39
N ARG A 454 4.24 -6.73 16.24
CA ARG A 454 3.98 -6.51 17.67
C ARG A 454 3.81 -5.04 18.01
N TYR A 455 3.63 -4.17 17.02
CA TYR A 455 3.49 -2.72 17.21
C TYR A 455 4.68 -2.12 17.99
N ASP A 456 5.86 -2.73 17.90
CA ASP A 456 7.10 -2.25 18.50
C ASP A 456 7.80 -1.32 17.50
N THR A 457 7.47 -0.04 17.64
CA THR A 457 8.02 1.06 16.84
C THR A 457 9.38 1.55 17.36
N THR A 458 10.01 0.85 18.32
CA THR A 458 11.32 1.26 18.84
C THR A 458 12.35 1.34 17.72
N GLY A 459 13.05 2.46 17.65
CA GLY A 459 14.12 2.69 16.67
C GLY A 459 13.65 3.25 15.33
N ILE A 460 12.34 3.31 15.09
CA ILE A 460 11.75 3.87 13.88
C ILE A 460 12.21 5.33 13.67
N ASP A 461 12.36 5.72 12.41
CA ASP A 461 12.56 7.11 12.05
C ASP A 461 11.26 7.90 12.32
N PRO A 462 11.33 9.07 12.98
CA PRO A 462 10.16 9.88 13.25
C PRO A 462 9.30 10.19 12.00
N HIS A 463 9.91 10.30 10.81
CA HIS A 463 9.16 10.54 9.57
C HIS A 463 8.29 9.36 9.16
N MET A 464 8.61 8.14 9.60
CA MET A 464 7.85 6.93 9.29
C MET A 464 6.75 6.61 10.31
N LEU A 465 6.64 7.37 11.39
CA LEU A 465 5.53 7.25 12.33
C LEU A 465 4.25 7.83 11.71
N LEU A 466 3.22 6.99 11.57
CA LEU A 466 1.86 7.44 11.28
C LEU A 466 1.36 8.26 12.46
N SER A 467 1.05 9.54 12.24
CA SER A 467 0.63 10.44 13.29
C SER A 467 -0.27 11.53 12.76
N VAL A 468 -1.32 11.86 13.51
CA VAL A 468 -2.19 13.02 13.25
C VAL A 468 -1.75 14.26 14.04
N THR A 469 -0.66 14.16 14.80
CA THR A 469 -0.07 15.28 15.55
C THR A 469 1.40 15.43 15.19
N PRO A 470 1.99 16.63 15.35
CA PRO A 470 3.43 16.84 15.19
C PRO A 470 4.25 15.84 16.01
N ARG A 471 5.28 15.26 15.40
CA ARG A 471 6.11 14.18 15.94
C ARG A 471 7.41 14.72 16.50
N ALA A 472 7.75 14.36 17.74
CA ALA A 472 9.07 14.67 18.29
C ALA A 472 10.15 13.72 17.70
N PRO A 473 11.39 14.20 17.45
CA PRO A 473 11.92 15.55 17.69
C PRO A 473 11.76 16.50 16.49
N LEU A 474 10.93 16.17 15.50
CA LEU A 474 10.67 17.04 14.34
C LEU A 474 9.91 18.31 14.79
N SER A 475 10.03 19.39 14.04
CA SER A 475 9.53 20.71 14.45
C SER A 475 8.93 21.50 13.30
N GLY A 476 8.41 22.70 13.59
CA GLY A 476 7.89 23.64 12.60
C GLY A 476 6.36 23.69 12.46
N ALA A 477 5.61 22.98 13.32
CA ALA A 477 4.14 22.99 13.25
C ALA A 477 3.50 24.39 13.36
N ASP A 478 4.19 25.33 14.02
CA ASP A 478 3.77 26.73 14.22
C ASP A 478 4.32 27.69 13.15
N ALA A 479 5.02 27.19 12.12
CA ALA A 479 5.57 28.03 11.06
C ALA A 479 4.45 28.74 10.28
N PRO A 480 4.67 29.96 9.78
CA PRO A 480 3.65 30.73 9.06
C PRO A 480 3.27 30.07 7.73
N LYS A 481 2.08 30.40 7.19
CA LYS A 481 1.62 29.89 5.89
C LYS A 481 2.58 30.29 4.77
N GLY A 482 2.99 29.31 3.95
CA GLY A 482 3.97 29.48 2.88
C GLY A 482 5.43 29.25 3.30
N ASP A 483 5.70 29.08 4.61
CA ASP A 483 6.97 28.53 5.06
C ASP A 483 6.88 27.00 4.97
N ASN A 484 7.74 26.39 4.16
CA ASN A 484 7.80 24.94 3.97
C ASN A 484 8.84 24.27 4.87
N GLY A 485 9.49 25.03 5.76
CA GLY A 485 10.48 24.52 6.69
C GLY A 485 11.84 24.18 6.05
N ALA A 486 12.76 23.70 6.89
CA ALA A 486 14.15 23.45 6.52
C ALA A 486 14.55 21.97 6.64
N ASP A 487 13.64 21.10 7.10
CA ASP A 487 13.88 19.65 7.09
C ASP A 487 13.99 19.19 5.61
N PRO A 488 15.10 18.58 5.19
CA PRO A 488 15.30 18.19 3.80
C PRO A 488 14.39 17.02 3.37
N ILE A 489 13.75 16.30 4.30
CA ILE A 489 12.92 15.12 4.01
C ILE A 489 11.48 15.53 3.74
N HIS A 490 10.83 16.23 4.68
CA HIS A 490 9.42 16.62 4.56
C HIS A 490 9.17 18.12 4.69
N GLY A 491 10.21 18.91 4.96
CA GLY A 491 10.11 20.35 5.18
C GLY A 491 9.90 20.71 6.66
N ARG A 492 8.77 20.34 7.23
CA ARG A 492 8.43 20.53 8.65
C ARG A 492 7.18 19.75 9.05
N GLU A 493 6.98 19.59 10.35
CA GLU A 493 5.68 19.16 10.87
C GLU A 493 4.62 20.27 10.65
N TRP A 494 3.34 19.88 10.70
CA TRP A 494 2.23 20.82 10.54
C TRP A 494 1.01 20.43 11.39
N THR A 495 0.08 21.37 11.58
CA THR A 495 -1.15 21.11 12.33
C THR A 495 -2.21 20.51 11.41
N THR A 496 -2.40 19.18 11.47
CA THR A 496 -3.36 18.47 10.61
C THR A 496 -4.82 18.59 11.06
N GLY A 497 -5.05 19.15 12.25
CA GLY A 497 -6.38 19.23 12.85
C GLY A 497 -7.02 17.87 13.14
N LYS A 498 -6.22 16.79 13.23
CA LYS A 498 -6.67 15.39 13.36
C LYS A 498 -7.45 14.84 12.16
N LYS A 499 -7.35 15.51 11.01
CA LYS A 499 -8.04 15.12 9.77
C LYS A 499 -7.10 14.57 8.71
N ASP A 500 -5.80 14.67 8.96
CA ASP A 500 -4.76 14.20 8.06
C ASP A 500 -3.55 13.70 8.85
N LEU A 501 -2.67 12.95 8.19
CA LEU A 501 -1.42 12.45 8.74
C LEU A 501 -0.25 13.42 8.50
N GLN A 502 0.79 13.29 9.30
CA GLN A 502 2.08 13.90 9.00
C GLN A 502 2.73 13.19 7.81
N TYR A 503 3.43 13.95 6.98
CA TYR A 503 4.09 13.41 5.79
C TYR A 503 5.34 12.60 6.16
N ALA A 504 5.59 11.51 5.44
CA ALA A 504 6.87 10.82 5.46
C ALA A 504 7.94 11.64 4.75
N CYS A 505 7.58 12.24 3.62
CA CYS A 505 8.49 13.09 2.85
C CYS A 505 7.70 14.01 1.91
N THR A 506 8.39 15.02 1.38
CA THR A 506 7.86 15.93 0.35
C THR A 506 8.90 16.11 -0.75
N PHE A 507 8.47 16.45 -1.95
CA PHE A 507 9.36 16.74 -3.08
C PHE A 507 8.88 17.97 -3.85
N ALA A 508 9.81 18.68 -4.49
CA ALA A 508 9.46 19.82 -5.33
C ALA A 508 8.71 19.33 -6.58
N LEU A 509 7.60 19.98 -6.90
CA LEU A 509 6.87 19.67 -8.14
C LEU A 509 7.70 20.10 -9.35
N PRO A 510 7.79 19.27 -10.41
CA PRO A 510 8.44 19.69 -11.66
C PRO A 510 7.78 20.94 -12.25
N ALA A 511 6.47 21.07 -12.10
CA ALA A 511 5.69 22.24 -12.47
C ALA A 511 4.75 22.61 -11.31
N PRO A 512 5.00 23.73 -10.61
CA PRO A 512 4.04 24.28 -9.66
C PRO A 512 2.72 24.66 -10.35
N PHE A 513 1.61 24.55 -9.63
CA PHE A 513 0.30 24.93 -10.13
C PHE A 513 -0.48 25.80 -9.14
N GLU A 514 -1.30 26.70 -9.67
CA GLU A 514 -2.18 27.55 -8.87
C GLU A 514 -3.40 26.77 -8.42
N CYS A 515 -3.73 26.89 -7.15
CA CYS A 515 -4.95 26.32 -6.62
C CYS A 515 -6.12 27.27 -6.84
N VAL A 516 -7.09 26.83 -7.65
CA VAL A 516 -8.24 27.66 -8.03
C VAL A 516 -9.51 27.12 -7.38
N GLY A 517 -9.85 27.65 -6.20
CA GLY A 517 -11.01 27.20 -5.42
C GLY A 517 -10.81 25.81 -4.79
N PHE A 518 -11.91 25.12 -4.49
CA PHE A 518 -11.87 23.77 -3.89
C PHE A 518 -11.57 22.70 -4.96
N GLU A 519 -10.30 22.57 -5.33
CA GLU A 519 -9.82 21.44 -6.13
C GLU A 519 -9.38 20.30 -5.21
N ARG A 520 -9.99 19.12 -5.37
CA ARG A 520 -9.73 17.96 -4.51
C ARG A 520 -8.26 17.51 -4.51
N ALA A 521 -7.53 17.82 -5.58
CA ALA A 521 -6.11 17.49 -5.75
C ALA A 521 -5.14 18.55 -5.18
N CYS A 522 -5.64 19.71 -4.72
CA CYS A 522 -4.83 20.80 -4.19
C CYS A 522 -4.89 20.92 -2.66
N ASP A 523 -3.72 21.12 -2.04
CA ASP A 523 -3.56 21.33 -0.59
C ASP A 523 -3.38 22.81 -0.18
N CYS A 524 -3.19 23.72 -1.13
CA CYS A 524 -2.83 25.13 -0.93
C CYS A 524 -3.99 26.13 -1.07
N ASP A 525 -5.22 25.69 -0.81
CA ASP A 525 -6.42 26.53 -0.88
C ASP A 525 -6.30 27.79 0.02
N ALA A 526 -6.68 28.94 -0.53
CA ALA A 526 -6.71 30.23 0.15
C ALA A 526 -7.70 30.24 1.33
N GLU A 527 -8.84 29.55 1.17
CA GLU A 527 -9.93 29.52 2.15
C GLU A 527 -9.70 28.47 3.25
N SER A 528 -8.73 27.58 3.06
CA SER A 528 -8.37 26.57 4.06
C SER A 528 -7.48 27.14 5.15
N THR A 529 -7.81 26.81 6.41
CA THR A 529 -6.96 27.05 7.58
C THR A 529 -5.83 26.03 7.70
N ALA A 530 -5.83 24.98 6.86
CA ALA A 530 -4.71 24.06 6.80
C ALA A 530 -3.44 24.79 6.37
N ASN A 531 -2.31 24.38 6.96
CA ASN A 531 -1.00 24.95 6.65
C ASN A 531 0.04 23.85 6.38
N PRO A 532 -0.18 23.03 5.34
CA PRO A 532 0.78 22.01 4.97
C PRO A 532 2.05 22.66 4.40
N PRO A 533 3.24 22.04 4.58
CA PRO A 533 4.52 22.54 4.06
C PRO A 533 4.69 22.30 2.55
N LEU A 534 3.69 22.68 1.76
CA LEU A 534 3.62 22.41 0.31
C LEU A 534 3.47 23.66 -0.55
N CYS A 535 3.27 24.81 0.09
CA CYS A 535 2.62 25.96 -0.54
C CYS A 535 3.57 27.15 -0.66
N SER A 536 3.34 27.97 -1.68
CA SER A 536 3.82 29.35 -1.77
C SER A 536 2.61 30.24 -2.04
N GLY A 537 2.01 30.79 -0.98
CA GLY A 537 0.70 31.42 -1.09
C GLY A 537 -0.38 30.40 -1.46
N THR A 538 -1.06 30.61 -2.59
CA THR A 538 -2.06 29.71 -3.18
C THR A 538 -1.49 28.75 -4.22
N THR A 539 -0.19 28.86 -4.52
CA THR A 539 0.49 27.97 -5.45
C THR A 539 0.97 26.73 -4.72
N GLN A 540 0.64 25.55 -5.21
CA GLN A 540 1.26 24.31 -4.76
C GLN A 540 2.61 24.13 -5.45
N VAL A 541 3.68 24.11 -4.66
CA VAL A 541 5.07 24.06 -5.14
C VAL A 541 5.75 22.75 -4.76
N ARG A 542 5.14 21.94 -3.89
CA ARG A 542 5.61 20.62 -3.49
C ARG A 542 4.47 19.62 -3.48
N ALA A 543 4.80 18.36 -3.71
CA ALA A 543 3.95 17.21 -3.45
C ALA A 543 4.44 16.44 -2.22
N LYS A 544 3.61 15.50 -1.78
CA LYS A 544 3.71 14.81 -0.50
C LYS A 544 3.60 13.30 -0.66
N ALA A 545 4.10 12.58 0.34
CA ALA A 545 3.75 11.20 0.59
C ALA A 545 3.66 10.93 2.09
N TYR A 546 2.71 10.09 2.47
CA TYR A 546 2.51 9.58 3.82
C TYR A 546 3.28 8.26 4.00
N PRO A 547 3.56 7.83 5.25
CA PRO A 547 4.25 6.56 5.46
C PRO A 547 3.45 5.37 4.88
N THR A 548 4.04 4.61 3.96
CA THR A 548 3.42 3.41 3.34
C THR A 548 3.89 2.13 4.06
N ALA A 549 3.67 2.08 5.38
CA ALA A 549 4.36 1.11 6.25
C ALA A 549 3.95 -0.35 5.97
N ARG A 550 2.70 -0.61 5.58
CA ARG A 550 2.22 -1.97 5.28
C ARG A 550 2.82 -2.56 4.01
N GLU A 551 2.90 -1.76 2.95
CA GLU A 551 3.52 -2.13 1.68
C GLU A 551 5.02 -2.37 1.86
N LEU A 552 5.68 -1.51 2.64
CA LEU A 552 7.09 -1.65 3.02
C LEU A 552 7.32 -2.90 3.87
N TRP A 553 6.38 -3.25 4.75
CA TRP A 553 6.43 -4.49 5.51
C TRP A 553 6.29 -5.71 4.60
N LEU A 554 5.36 -5.71 3.63
CA LEU A 554 5.30 -6.76 2.63
C LEU A 554 6.63 -6.89 1.87
N ALA A 555 7.21 -5.77 1.42
CA ALA A 555 8.50 -5.77 0.73
C ALA A 555 9.63 -6.37 1.59
N LYS A 556 9.67 -6.05 2.89
CA LYS A 556 10.61 -6.65 3.85
C LYS A 556 10.46 -8.17 3.94
N GLU A 557 9.23 -8.67 4.07
CA GLU A 557 8.96 -10.10 4.20
C GLU A 557 9.27 -10.88 2.90
N LEU A 558 9.04 -10.26 1.74
CA LEU A 558 9.41 -10.81 0.43
C LEU A 558 10.93 -10.80 0.19
N GLY A 559 11.66 -9.93 0.89
CA GLY A 559 13.12 -9.83 0.87
C GLY A 559 13.69 -9.78 -0.55
N GLY A 560 14.35 -10.87 -0.95
CA GLY A 560 14.96 -11.00 -2.26
C GLY A 560 14.00 -10.92 -3.45
N GLN A 561 12.67 -10.96 -3.28
CA GLN A 561 11.69 -10.74 -4.37
C GLN A 561 11.27 -9.27 -4.51
N ALA A 562 11.61 -8.41 -3.55
CA ALA A 562 11.15 -7.02 -3.54
C ALA A 562 12.17 -6.03 -4.15
N VAL A 563 11.66 -4.92 -4.66
CA VAL A 563 12.37 -3.68 -5.00
C VAL A 563 11.56 -2.52 -4.38
N VAL A 564 12.23 -1.59 -3.70
CA VAL A 564 11.57 -0.46 -3.03
C VAL A 564 12.22 0.83 -3.49
N GLY A 565 11.40 1.78 -3.92
CA GLY A 565 11.75 3.15 -4.23
C GLY A 565 10.97 4.12 -3.36
N SER A 566 11.56 5.30 -3.14
CA SER A 566 10.90 6.42 -2.48
C SER A 566 10.14 7.24 -3.51
N LEU A 567 8.88 7.54 -3.21
CA LEU A 567 8.06 8.43 -4.02
C LEU A 567 8.61 9.86 -4.05
N CYS A 568 9.34 10.26 -3.01
CA CYS A 568 9.97 11.58 -2.91
C CYS A 568 11.39 11.62 -3.49
N ASP A 569 11.94 10.49 -3.95
CA ASP A 569 13.23 10.43 -4.63
C ASP A 569 13.04 10.46 -6.14
N LEU A 570 13.07 11.67 -6.70
CA LEU A 570 13.03 11.86 -8.14
C LEU A 570 14.44 11.80 -8.78
N GLY A 571 15.48 11.45 -8.02
CA GLY A 571 16.86 11.49 -8.51
C GLY A 571 17.28 12.87 -9.04
N THR A 572 18.34 12.91 -9.86
CA THR A 572 18.83 14.15 -10.49
C THR A 572 18.03 14.54 -11.73
N THR A 573 17.32 13.59 -12.34
CA THR A 573 16.54 13.75 -13.57
C THR A 573 15.08 14.13 -13.32
N GLY A 574 14.62 14.11 -12.06
CA GLY A 574 13.22 14.35 -11.75
C GLY A 574 12.31 13.17 -12.09
N SER A 575 12.80 11.92 -12.02
CA SER A 575 12.10 10.70 -12.44
C SER A 575 12.42 9.50 -11.54
N TYR A 576 11.60 8.44 -11.62
CA TYR A 576 11.81 7.15 -10.94
C TYR A 576 12.73 6.21 -11.73
N THR A 577 13.63 6.77 -12.52
CA THR A 577 14.48 6.03 -13.46
C THR A 577 15.35 4.99 -12.74
N ALA A 578 16.01 5.35 -11.63
CA ALA A 578 16.86 4.42 -10.87
C ALA A 578 16.05 3.25 -10.26
N PHE A 579 14.82 3.51 -9.81
CA PHE A 579 13.95 2.45 -9.34
C PHE A 579 13.62 1.44 -10.44
N PHE A 580 13.31 1.92 -11.65
CA PHE A 580 13.00 1.04 -12.77
C PHE A 580 14.23 0.24 -13.24
N ASP A 581 15.45 0.79 -13.15
CA ASP A 581 16.68 0.00 -13.35
C ASP A 581 16.76 -1.20 -12.42
N ASP A 582 16.42 -1.01 -11.15
CA ASP A 582 16.47 -2.06 -10.14
C ASP A 582 15.43 -3.15 -10.46
N VAL A 583 14.23 -2.75 -10.90
CA VAL A 583 13.20 -3.68 -11.38
C VAL A 583 13.69 -4.47 -12.59
N ALA A 584 14.28 -3.81 -13.59
CA ALA A 584 14.80 -4.47 -14.78
C ALA A 584 15.93 -5.46 -14.46
N ARG A 585 16.88 -5.07 -13.61
CA ARG A 585 17.97 -5.95 -13.15
C ARG A 585 17.43 -7.17 -12.40
N LYS A 586 16.40 -6.97 -11.57
CA LYS A 586 15.72 -8.06 -10.86
C LYS A 586 15.08 -9.06 -11.82
N LEU A 587 14.36 -8.56 -12.81
CA LEU A 587 13.73 -9.37 -13.85
C LEU A 587 14.78 -10.13 -14.68
N GLY A 588 15.86 -9.47 -15.09
CA GLY A 588 16.96 -10.10 -15.81
C GLY A 588 17.58 -11.26 -15.03
N GLY A 589 17.85 -11.04 -13.73
CA GLY A 589 18.36 -12.08 -12.83
C GLY A 589 17.44 -13.29 -12.64
N ALA A 590 16.12 -13.12 -12.88
CA ALA A 590 15.15 -14.19 -12.83
C ALA A 590 15.19 -15.13 -14.06
N PHE A 591 15.85 -14.72 -15.14
CA PHE A 591 16.08 -15.54 -16.34
C PHE A 591 17.51 -16.11 -16.43
N SER A 592 18.45 -15.60 -15.63
CA SER A 592 19.86 -16.08 -15.62
C SER A 592 20.11 -17.29 -14.71
N GLN A 593 19.08 -17.81 -14.03
CA GLN A 593 19.13 -18.95 -13.12
C GLN A 593 18.12 -20.02 -13.53
#